data_AF-A0A1F7BFB1-F1
#
_entry.id   AF-A0A1F7BFB1-F1
#
_cell.length_a   1.000
_cell.length_b   1.000
_cell.length_c   1.000
_cell.angle_alpha   90.00
_cell.angle_beta   90.00
_cell.angle_gamma   90.00
#
_symmetry.space_group_name_H-M   'P 1'
#
loop_
_entity.id
_entity.type
_entity.pdbx_description
1 polymer ?
#
loop_
_entity_poly.entity_id
_entity_poly.type
_entity_poly.pdbx_seq_one_letter_code
_entity_poly.pdbx_strand_id
1 'polypeptide(L)'
;MVAFLKIIITLLLTALMLAIAYGFYRTWKTGWSEDYDRFQQGMVPSVMPEGLWKGTALGLGEVSWKGKKFFKSGTGINLVGEEEKFPFRFSKEMSIKDGKKEVIRLDYNQPENPFWLRFIVDEMVSTGENQFLGIVYIKVIPWLPFRMGYFTLTK
;
A
#
# COMPACT_ATOMS: atom_id res chain seq x y z
N MET A 1 -21.50 -11.75 -35.06
CA MET A 1 -20.17 -11.88 -34.41
C MET A 1 -19.48 -10.53 -34.18
N VAL A 2 -19.34 -9.66 -35.18
CA VAL A 2 -18.67 -8.35 -35.05
C VAL A 2 -19.35 -7.40 -34.04
N ALA A 3 -20.69 -7.33 -34.02
CA ALA A 3 -21.42 -6.48 -33.08
C ALA A 3 -21.25 -6.93 -31.62
N PHE A 4 -21.28 -8.24 -31.36
CA PHE A 4 -21.09 -8.82 -30.04
C PHE A 4 -19.68 -8.54 -29.49
N LEU A 5 -18.65 -8.73 -30.32
CA LEU A 5 -17.27 -8.40 -29.94
C LEU A 5 -17.10 -6.91 -29.62
N LYS A 6 -17.71 -6.02 -30.40
CA LYS A 6 -17.70 -4.57 -30.12
C LYS A 6 -18.31 -4.24 -28.77
N ILE A 7 -19.43 -4.86 -28.40
CA ILE A 7 -20.08 -4.66 -27.10
C ILE A 7 -19.13 -5.08 -25.96
N ILE A 8 -18.51 -6.26 -26.07
CA ILE A 8 -17.55 -6.73 -25.06
C ILE A 8 -16.38 -5.75 -24.91
N ILE A 9 -15.78 -5.32 -26.01
CA ILE A 9 -14.67 -4.37 -26.00
C ILE A 9 -15.09 -3.06 -25.33
N THR A 10 -16.26 -2.51 -25.69
CA THR A 10 -16.78 -1.28 -25.09
C THR A 10 -16.99 -1.44 -23.59
N LEU A 11 -17.54 -2.56 -23.12
CA LEU A 11 -17.74 -2.83 -21.70
C LEU A 11 -16.40 -2.91 -20.94
N LEU A 12 -15.40 -3.59 -21.51
CA LEU A 12 -14.06 -3.69 -20.92
C LEU A 12 -13.37 -2.33 -20.83
N LEU A 13 -13.43 -1.53 -21.90
CA LEU A 13 -12.87 -0.18 -21.92
C LEU A 13 -13.59 0.74 -20.92
N THR A 14 -14.91 0.62 -20.81
CA THR A 14 -15.70 1.38 -19.84
C THR A 14 -15.31 1.01 -18.41
N ALA A 15 -15.21 -0.28 -18.10
CA ALA A 15 -14.77 -0.75 -16.80
C ALA A 15 -13.36 -0.27 -16.45
N LEU A 16 -12.43 -0.30 -17.42
CA LEU A 16 -11.08 0.21 -17.25
C LEU A 16 -11.05 1.71 -16.97
N MET A 17 -11.81 2.50 -17.72
CA MET A 17 -11.92 3.95 -17.49
C MET A 17 -12.49 4.27 -16.11
N LEU A 18 -13.54 3.54 -15.68
CA LEU A 18 -14.12 3.71 -14.34
C LEU A 18 -13.13 3.33 -13.24
N ALA A 19 -12.33 2.27 -13.43
CA ALA A 19 -11.30 1.87 -12.47
C ALA A 19 -10.20 2.94 -12.34
N ILE A 20 -9.75 3.53 -13.46
CA ILE A 20 -8.78 4.63 -13.46
C ILE A 20 -9.36 5.87 -12.79
N ALA A 21 -10.60 6.26 -13.15
CA ALA A 21 -11.28 7.39 -12.54
C ALA A 21 -11.44 7.21 -11.02
N TYR A 22 -11.76 5.99 -10.58
CA TYR A 22 -11.82 5.64 -9.16
C TYR A 22 -10.45 5.76 -8.48
N GLY A 23 -9.38 5.31 -9.13
CA GLY A 23 -8.00 5.49 -8.65
C GLY A 23 -7.64 6.96 -8.43
N PHE A 24 -7.99 7.83 -9.38
CA PHE A 24 -7.82 9.28 -9.24
C PHE A 24 -8.67 9.85 -8.11
N TYR A 25 -9.95 9.47 -8.02
CA TYR A 25 -10.83 9.88 -6.92
C TYR A 25 -10.27 9.48 -5.55
N ARG A 26 -9.80 8.23 -5.39
CA ARG A 26 -9.18 7.75 -4.15
C ARG A 26 -7.91 8.52 -3.84
N THR A 27 -7.07 8.77 -4.83
CA THR A 27 -5.81 9.52 -4.66
C THR A 27 -6.08 10.96 -4.24
N TRP A 28 -7.06 11.61 -4.87
CA TRP A 28 -7.51 12.95 -4.48
C TRP A 28 -8.06 12.92 -3.05
N LYS A 29 -9.06 12.09 -2.76
CA LYS A 29 -9.71 12.01 -1.44
C LYS A 29 -8.71 11.75 -0.30
N THR A 30 -7.81 10.79 -0.50
CA THR A 30 -6.77 10.48 0.49
C THR A 30 -5.69 11.55 0.54
N GLY A 31 -5.56 12.40 -0.46
CA GLY A 31 -4.70 13.58 -0.47
C GLY A 31 -5.11 14.67 0.52
N TRP A 32 -6.40 14.76 0.86
CA TRP A 32 -6.96 15.78 1.73
C TRP A 32 -7.26 15.28 3.16
N SER A 33 -6.76 14.10 3.53
CA SER A 33 -6.99 13.53 4.86
C SER A 33 -5.92 13.94 5.86
N GLU A 34 -6.26 14.08 7.13
CA GLU A 34 -5.30 14.32 8.23
C GLU A 34 -4.19 13.25 8.29
N ASP A 35 -4.49 12.00 7.94
CA ASP A 35 -3.47 10.94 7.84
C ASP A 35 -2.39 11.25 6.80
N TYR A 36 -2.73 12.01 5.75
CA TYR A 36 -1.72 12.44 4.79
C TYR A 36 -0.76 13.43 5.43
N ASP A 37 -1.27 14.41 6.18
CA ASP A 37 -0.47 15.42 6.86
C ASP A 37 0.42 14.77 7.93
N ARG A 38 -0.14 13.84 8.72
CA ARG A 38 0.61 13.04 9.69
C ARG A 38 1.72 12.23 9.01
N PHE A 39 1.43 11.64 7.85
CA PHE A 39 2.44 10.92 7.08
C PHE A 39 3.54 11.87 6.60
N GLN A 40 3.20 13.07 6.13
CA GLN A 40 4.19 14.08 5.72
C GLN A 40 5.09 14.54 6.88
N GLN A 41 4.58 14.54 8.11
CA GLN A 41 5.34 14.89 9.32
C GLN A 41 6.18 13.73 9.87
N GLY A 42 5.83 12.48 9.59
CA GLY A 42 6.55 11.31 10.09
C GLY A 42 7.96 11.17 9.49
N MET A 43 8.80 10.32 10.10
CA MET A 43 10.19 10.14 9.68
C MET A 43 10.57 8.66 9.60
N VAL A 44 11.61 8.32 8.86
CA VAL A 44 12.20 6.98 8.95
C VAL A 44 12.96 6.87 10.27
N PRO A 45 12.66 5.88 11.14
CA PRO A 45 13.39 5.70 12.38
C PRO A 45 14.85 5.31 12.13
N SER A 46 15.73 5.57 13.11
CA SER A 46 17.13 5.13 13.06
C SER A 46 17.28 3.61 13.08
N VAL A 47 16.33 2.92 13.72
CA VAL A 47 16.27 1.45 13.79
C VAL A 47 15.06 0.96 12.99
N MET A 48 15.32 0.05 12.05
CA MET A 48 14.27 -0.54 11.22
C MET A 48 13.34 -1.43 12.07
N PRO A 49 12.04 -1.53 11.69
CA PRO A 49 11.09 -2.34 12.45
C PRO A 49 11.46 -3.82 12.42
N GLU A 50 11.23 -4.47 13.55
CA GLU A 50 11.43 -5.91 13.74
C GLU A 50 10.31 -6.50 14.58
N GLY A 51 9.98 -7.75 14.33
CA GLY A 51 9.03 -8.54 15.11
C GLY A 51 7.60 -8.34 14.64
N LEU A 52 6.65 -8.67 15.51
CA LEU A 52 5.22 -8.55 15.26
C LEU A 52 4.73 -7.13 15.53
N TRP A 53 3.88 -6.64 14.64
CA TRP A 53 3.25 -5.33 14.73
C TRP A 53 1.76 -5.47 14.45
N LYS A 54 0.93 -5.01 15.37
CA LYS A 54 -0.53 -4.99 15.22
C LYS A 54 -0.93 -3.91 14.24
N GLY A 55 -1.80 -4.25 13.29
CA GLY A 55 -2.25 -3.36 12.23
C GLY A 55 -3.71 -2.95 12.34
N THR A 56 -3.99 -1.73 11.90
CA THR A 56 -5.36 -1.23 11.69
C THR A 56 -5.48 -0.60 10.30
N ALA A 57 -6.43 -1.07 9.49
CA ALA A 57 -6.71 -0.48 8.17
C ALA A 57 -7.68 0.70 8.34
N LEU A 58 -7.21 1.92 8.04
CA LEU A 58 -7.97 3.13 8.34
C LEU A 58 -9.14 3.30 7.36
N GLY A 59 -10.34 3.49 7.90
CA GLY A 59 -11.56 3.72 7.12
C GLY A 59 -12.15 2.49 6.42
N LEU A 60 -11.68 1.28 6.73
CA LEU A 60 -12.17 0.02 6.14
C LEU A 60 -12.96 -0.87 7.11
N GLY A 61 -13.20 -0.41 8.34
CA GLY A 61 -13.91 -1.20 9.36
C GLY A 61 -13.13 -2.47 9.74
N GLU A 62 -13.85 -3.54 10.08
CA GLU A 62 -13.23 -4.83 10.40
C GLU A 62 -12.76 -5.54 9.14
N VAL A 63 -11.46 -5.84 9.09
CA VAL A 63 -10.83 -6.59 8.00
C VAL A 63 -10.06 -7.80 8.55
N SER A 64 -9.79 -8.76 7.68
CA SER A 64 -8.99 -9.95 8.01
C SER A 64 -7.52 -9.63 8.23
N TRP A 65 -6.99 -8.55 7.65
CA TRP A 65 -5.62 -8.09 7.89
C TRP A 65 -5.46 -7.61 9.34
N LYS A 66 -4.46 -8.16 10.05
CA LYS A 66 -4.20 -7.93 11.48
C LYS A 66 -2.86 -7.25 11.77
N GLY A 67 -2.03 -7.05 10.76
CA GLY A 67 -0.73 -6.41 10.94
C GLY A 67 0.37 -6.99 10.07
N LYS A 68 1.61 -6.83 10.53
CA LYS A 68 2.81 -7.25 9.80
C LYS A 68 3.84 -7.83 10.76
N LYS A 69 4.66 -8.73 10.23
CA LYS A 69 5.84 -9.25 10.89
C LYS A 69 7.07 -8.86 10.08
N PHE A 70 8.05 -8.25 10.72
CA PHE A 70 9.30 -7.82 10.09
C PHE A 70 10.47 -8.67 10.57
N PHE A 71 11.31 -9.10 9.64
CA PHE A 71 12.50 -9.89 9.88
C PHE A 71 13.77 -9.04 9.65
N LYS A 72 14.83 -9.31 10.43
CA LYS A 72 16.13 -8.63 10.30
C LYS A 72 16.76 -8.71 8.90
N SER A 73 16.35 -9.69 8.10
CA SER A 73 16.78 -9.89 6.71
C SER A 73 16.30 -8.80 5.73
N GLY A 74 15.49 -7.82 6.16
CA GLY A 74 14.87 -6.85 5.26
C GLY A 74 13.65 -7.42 4.53
N THR A 75 13.07 -8.49 5.06
CA THR A 75 11.82 -9.10 4.56
C THR A 75 10.73 -9.03 5.63
N GLY A 76 9.48 -9.04 5.22
CA GLY A 76 8.35 -9.12 6.13
C GLY A 76 7.19 -9.87 5.50
N ILE A 77 6.14 -10.08 6.29
CA ILE A 77 4.94 -10.79 5.87
C ILE A 77 3.71 -10.18 6.55
N ASN A 78 2.57 -10.16 5.86
CA ASN A 78 1.32 -9.70 6.46
C ASN A 78 0.73 -10.79 7.36
N LEU A 79 0.04 -10.35 8.41
CA LEU A 79 -0.76 -11.19 9.27
C LEU A 79 -2.22 -11.07 8.81
N VAL A 80 -2.83 -12.17 8.37
CA VAL A 80 -4.21 -12.20 7.84
C VAL A 80 -4.98 -13.31 8.54
N GLY A 81 -5.88 -12.95 9.44
CA GLY A 81 -6.48 -13.90 10.37
C GLY A 81 -5.39 -14.54 11.23
N GLU A 82 -5.31 -15.86 11.21
CA GLU A 82 -4.29 -16.67 11.90
C GLU A 82 -3.10 -17.03 10.99
N GLU A 83 -3.11 -16.59 9.73
CA GLU A 83 -2.13 -16.99 8.72
C GLU A 83 -1.13 -15.86 8.41
N GLU A 84 0.13 -16.24 8.15
CA GLU A 84 1.14 -15.35 7.57
C GLU A 84 1.02 -15.42 6.04
N LYS A 85 0.67 -14.30 5.40
CA LYS A 85 0.49 -14.22 3.95
C LYS A 85 1.22 -13.04 3.35
N PHE A 86 1.48 -13.15 2.06
CA PHE A 86 1.92 -12.03 1.24
C PHE A 86 3.26 -11.44 1.67
N PRO A 87 4.36 -12.18 1.50
CA PRO A 87 5.69 -11.69 1.83
C PRO A 87 6.02 -10.41 1.05
N PHE A 88 6.85 -9.56 1.65
CA PHE A 88 7.35 -8.35 1.04
C PHE A 88 8.82 -8.13 1.41
N ARG A 89 9.55 -7.40 0.58
CA ARG A 89 10.84 -6.83 0.95
C ARG A 89 10.62 -5.42 1.48
N PHE A 90 11.42 -4.97 2.43
CA PHE A 90 11.34 -3.60 2.91
C PHE A 90 12.71 -2.96 3.05
N SER A 91 12.79 -1.68 2.71
CA SER A 91 14.04 -0.91 2.76
C SER A 91 13.75 0.59 2.89
N LYS A 92 14.78 1.36 3.27
CA LYS A 92 14.71 2.82 3.31
C LYS A 92 14.88 3.35 1.88
N GLU A 93 13.91 4.13 1.42
CA GLU A 93 13.89 4.69 0.06
C GLU A 93 13.26 6.09 0.04
N MET A 94 13.36 6.79 -1.10
CA MET A 94 12.61 8.04 -1.33
C MET A 94 11.17 7.74 -1.72
N SER A 95 10.20 8.56 -1.31
CA SER A 95 8.79 8.34 -1.60
C SER A 95 8.51 8.32 -3.10
N ILE A 96 7.66 7.40 -3.55
CA ILE A 96 7.24 7.27 -4.96
C ILE A 96 6.36 8.43 -5.42
N LYS A 97 5.82 9.23 -4.51
CA LYS A 97 4.97 10.37 -4.87
C LYS A 97 5.80 11.51 -5.48
N ASP A 98 6.89 11.90 -4.82
CA ASP A 98 7.65 13.09 -5.18
C ASP A 98 9.18 12.92 -5.16
N GLY A 99 9.68 11.78 -4.70
CA GLY A 99 11.11 11.50 -4.59
C GLY A 99 11.86 12.40 -3.61
N LYS A 100 11.17 13.09 -2.70
CA LYS A 100 11.78 14.08 -1.77
C LYS A 100 11.79 13.65 -0.32
N LYS A 101 10.86 12.79 0.08
CA LYS A 101 10.72 12.31 1.46
C LYS A 101 11.29 10.91 1.62
N GLU A 102 12.15 10.68 2.62
CA GLU A 102 12.54 9.32 2.97
C GLU A 102 11.38 8.57 3.66
N VAL A 103 11.20 7.31 3.27
CA VAL A 103 10.17 6.39 3.77
C VAL A 103 10.76 4.99 3.92
N ILE A 104 10.07 4.12 4.65
CA ILE A 104 10.28 2.68 4.53
C ILE A 104 9.33 2.17 3.46
N ARG A 105 9.85 1.67 2.35
CA ARG A 105 9.04 1.08 1.28
C ARG A 105 8.88 -0.41 1.53
N LEU A 106 7.68 -0.94 1.32
CA LEU A 106 7.38 -2.36 1.32
C LEU A 106 7.00 -2.77 -0.10
N ASP A 107 7.80 -3.63 -0.70
CA ASP A 107 7.66 -4.11 -2.06
C ASP A 107 7.07 -5.53 -2.09
N TYR A 108 5.83 -5.64 -2.57
CA TYR A 108 5.11 -6.90 -2.74
C TYR A 108 5.37 -7.59 -4.07
N ASN A 109 6.26 -7.05 -4.92
CA ASN A 109 6.66 -7.73 -6.15
C ASN A 109 7.59 -8.91 -5.86
N GLN A 110 7.05 -9.92 -5.19
CA GLN A 110 7.72 -11.17 -4.83
C GLN A 110 7.13 -12.32 -5.65
N PRO A 111 7.93 -13.30 -6.08
CA PRO A 111 7.46 -14.42 -6.89
C PRO A 111 6.41 -15.29 -6.20
N GLU A 112 6.38 -15.32 -4.87
CA GLU A 112 5.39 -16.04 -4.06
C GLU A 112 4.03 -15.33 -4.02
N ASN A 113 3.99 -14.03 -4.32
CA ASN A 113 2.76 -13.26 -4.29
C ASN A 113 1.92 -13.48 -5.55
N PRO A 114 0.59 -13.46 -5.41
CA PRO A 114 -0.30 -13.49 -6.57
C PRO A 114 -0.08 -12.24 -7.42
N PHE A 115 -0.24 -12.40 -8.74
CA PHE A 115 0.10 -11.38 -9.73
C PHE A 115 -0.47 -9.99 -9.42
N TRP A 116 -1.74 -9.91 -9.00
CA TRP A 116 -2.40 -8.65 -8.69
C TRP A 116 -1.76 -7.90 -7.51
N LEU A 117 -1.19 -8.62 -6.55
CA LEU A 117 -0.57 -8.02 -5.37
C LEU A 117 0.82 -7.46 -5.67
N ARG A 118 1.47 -7.93 -6.74
CA ARG A 118 2.79 -7.42 -7.14
C ARG A 118 2.77 -5.97 -7.62
N PHE A 119 1.58 -5.42 -7.85
CA PHE A 119 1.39 -3.99 -8.12
C PHE A 119 1.19 -3.15 -6.86
N ILE A 120 1.15 -3.76 -5.67
CA ILE A 120 1.03 -3.04 -4.41
C ILE A 120 2.40 -2.62 -3.92
N VAL A 121 2.50 -1.35 -3.52
CA VAL A 121 3.64 -0.80 -2.82
C VAL A 121 3.11 -0.07 -1.60
N ASP A 122 3.56 -0.45 -0.41
CA ASP A 122 3.29 0.35 0.78
C ASP A 122 4.48 1.27 1.05
N GLU A 123 4.21 2.46 1.55
CA GLU A 123 5.23 3.34 2.14
C GLU A 123 4.85 3.62 3.58
N MET A 124 5.79 3.57 4.51
CA MET A 124 5.53 3.88 5.91
C MET A 124 6.56 4.80 6.53
N VAL A 125 6.11 5.56 7.52
CA VAL A 125 6.91 6.47 8.34
C VAL A 125 6.60 6.21 9.80
N SER A 126 7.59 6.41 10.68
CA SER A 126 7.35 6.46 12.11
C SER A 126 6.63 7.77 12.45
N THR A 127 5.58 7.66 13.27
CA THR A 127 4.83 8.80 13.81
C THR A 127 5.00 8.96 15.31
N GLY A 128 5.85 8.14 15.94
CA GLY A 128 6.07 8.12 17.38
C GLY A 128 6.81 6.86 17.82
N GLU A 129 7.03 6.72 19.13
CA GLU A 129 7.59 5.50 19.68
C GLU A 129 6.65 4.32 19.41
N ASN A 130 7.19 3.26 18.78
CA ASN A 130 6.43 2.05 18.46
C ASN A 130 5.15 2.30 17.65
N GLN A 131 5.14 3.33 16.79
CA GLN A 131 4.02 3.64 15.92
C GLN A 131 4.48 3.96 14.50
N PHE A 132 3.86 3.30 13.53
CA PHE A 132 4.00 3.65 12.12
C PHE A 132 2.66 4.02 11.50
N LEU A 133 2.73 4.93 10.54
CA LEU A 133 1.66 5.23 9.61
C LEU A 133 2.12 4.87 8.21
N GLY A 134 1.32 4.06 7.53
CA GLY A 134 1.56 3.57 6.18
C GLY A 134 0.53 4.06 5.18
N ILE A 135 0.97 4.20 3.94
CA ILE A 135 0.16 4.48 2.76
C ILE A 135 0.21 3.26 1.85
N VAL A 136 -0.95 2.85 1.34
CA VAL A 136 -1.05 1.81 0.31
C VAL A 136 -1.14 2.46 -1.07
N TYR A 137 -0.24 2.10 -1.97
CA TYR A 137 -0.29 2.48 -3.37
C TYR A 137 -0.55 1.27 -4.27
N ILE A 138 -1.34 1.48 -5.32
CA ILE A 138 -1.41 0.58 -6.47
C ILE A 138 -0.61 1.22 -7.61
N LYS A 139 0.40 0.50 -8.11
CA LYS A 139 1.29 0.90 -9.19
C LYS A 139 1.12 0.00 -10.43
N VAL A 140 -0.05 0.10 -11.07
CA VAL A 140 -0.28 -0.57 -12.37
C VAL A 140 0.47 0.16 -13.49
N ILE A 141 0.48 1.50 -13.44
CA ILE A 141 1.19 2.35 -14.39
C ILE A 141 2.42 2.91 -13.67
N PRO A 142 3.65 2.67 -14.16
CA PRO A 142 4.88 2.97 -13.41
C PRO A 142 5.03 4.43 -12.93
N TRP A 143 4.51 5.38 -13.71
CA TRP A 143 4.59 6.82 -13.43
C TRP A 143 3.34 7.40 -12.77
N LEU A 144 2.32 6.57 -12.48
CA LEU A 144 1.05 7.02 -11.92
C LEU A 144 0.59 6.09 -10.79
N PRO A 145 1.17 6.19 -9.59
CA PRO A 145 0.72 5.43 -8.43
C PRO A 145 -0.61 5.98 -7.92
N PHE A 146 -1.59 5.10 -7.71
CA PHE A 146 -2.86 5.46 -7.08
C PHE A 146 -2.79 5.22 -5.58
N ARG A 147 -3.05 6.26 -4.78
CA ARG A 147 -3.13 6.14 -3.34
C ARG A 147 -4.49 5.58 -2.93
N MET A 148 -4.48 4.42 -2.30
CA MET A 148 -5.70 3.70 -1.97
C MET A 148 -6.19 3.95 -0.55
N GLY A 149 -5.28 4.16 0.40
CA GLY A 149 -5.65 4.38 1.80
C GLY A 149 -4.45 4.34 2.72
N TYR A 150 -4.75 4.22 4.01
CA TYR A 150 -3.78 4.27 5.10
C TYR A 150 -3.92 3.06 6.01
N PHE A 151 -2.84 2.71 6.68
CA PHE A 151 -2.84 1.75 7.78
C PHE A 151 -1.93 2.23 8.89
N THR A 152 -2.19 1.83 10.12
CA THR A 152 -1.26 2.02 11.23
C THR A 152 -0.65 0.70 11.65
N LEU A 153 0.55 0.75 12.23
CA LEU A 153 1.18 -0.36 12.91
C LEU A 153 1.60 0.09 14.31
N THR A 154 1.29 -0.72 15.32
CA THR A 154 1.70 -0.47 16.72
C THR A 154 2.30 -1.73 17.34
N LYS A 155 3.23 -1.56 18.28
CA LYS A 155 3.58 -2.65 19.21
C LYS A 155 2.62 -2.72 20.38
#